data_AF-A0A8B6BDS0-F1
#
_entry.id   AF-A0A8B6BDS0-F1
#
_cell.length_a   1.000
_cell.length_b   1.000
_cell.length_c   1.000
_cell.angle_alpha   90.00
_cell.angle_beta   90.00
_cell.angle_gamma   90.00
#
_symmetry.space_group_name_H-M   'P 1'
#
loop_
_entity.id
_entity.type
_entity.pdbx_description
1 polymer ?
#
loop_
_entity_poly.entity_id
_entity_poly.type
_entity_poly.pdbx_seq_one_letter_code
_entity_poly.pdbx_strand_id
1 'polypeptide(L)'
;MAREIESSVQMRLYALNKRQFVLVFVTFFICFGITLLIGVAGPQNIETVSKNGSSFGPHKPKDLKTGPFILKSDPLTTYHQQLWLIARITTDSETHSKFEEKFTVSVQIRGMKADDEGVIQADNPQLSPKIHNRTRILKCSKQCDDLILLHLGYLDYNYYRIKINFYGLENTKFDFKDIIFYFKTYNSSFTQIEIWIRFVFLFMTFIATCVFGHSLRKFTIRDWSIEQRWMSLLLPLLLLYNDPIFQLTFLVNRWMPGMFDAVLCHPIFPLTFLVNSWVPGMFDALFQASFLCGLLLFWLCLYHGVRQTDRRFVKFYIPKLFIVGLIWISAVTLSSWQEYNEIQDPTYYYRLDTTNFMVCYFSFLYCCFY
;
A
#
# COMPACT_ATOMS: atom_id res chain seq x y z
N MET A 1 35.31 16.23 20.22
CA MET A 1 34.12 15.78 20.98
C MET A 1 33.74 16.80 22.06
N ALA A 2 34.64 17.18 22.98
CA ALA A 2 34.35 18.19 24.02
C ALA A 2 33.90 19.57 23.47
N ARG A 3 34.61 20.16 22.49
CA ARG A 3 34.29 21.51 21.97
C ARG A 3 32.94 21.67 21.25
N GLU A 4 32.42 20.63 20.60
CA GLU A 4 31.08 20.70 19.95
C GLU A 4 29.95 20.38 20.93
N ILE A 5 30.22 19.59 21.99
CA ILE A 5 29.27 19.37 23.08
C ILE A 5 29.11 20.65 23.92
N GLU A 6 30.19 21.43 24.09
CA GLU A 6 30.13 22.73 24.78
C GLU A 6 29.40 23.82 23.99
N SER A 7 29.41 23.77 22.65
CA SER A 7 28.76 24.79 21.81
C SER A 7 27.35 24.43 21.36
N SER A 8 26.90 23.19 21.57
CA SER A 8 25.57 22.74 21.14
C SER A 8 24.58 22.71 22.28
N VAL A 9 23.30 22.94 21.96
CA VAL A 9 22.22 22.96 22.95
C VAL A 9 22.15 21.61 23.68
N GLN A 10 22.39 21.62 24.99
CA GLN A 10 22.35 20.43 25.83
C GLN A 10 20.99 19.73 25.71
N MET A 11 21.01 18.47 25.31
CA MET A 11 19.79 17.67 25.21
C MET A 11 19.25 17.33 26.59
N ARG A 12 17.92 17.43 26.75
CA ARG A 12 17.25 17.14 28.03
C ARG A 12 17.55 15.74 28.54
N LEU A 13 17.85 14.78 27.66
CA LEU A 13 18.26 13.42 28.01
C LEU A 13 19.45 13.39 28.99
N TYR A 14 20.43 14.30 28.83
CA TYR A 14 21.60 14.40 29.70
C TYR A 14 21.33 15.07 31.04
N ALA A 15 20.18 15.74 31.18
CA ALA A 15 19.76 16.43 32.41
C ALA A 15 18.70 15.63 33.19
N LEU A 16 18.29 14.45 32.70
CA LEU A 16 17.28 13.63 33.37
C LEU A 16 17.86 12.91 34.57
N ASN A 17 17.11 12.94 35.68
CA ASN A 17 17.41 12.09 36.83
C ASN A 17 17.15 10.62 36.50
N LYS A 18 17.88 9.70 37.17
CA LYS A 18 17.69 8.24 37.00
C LYS A 18 16.22 7.81 37.08
N ARG A 19 15.44 8.39 38.00
CA ARG A 19 14.00 8.12 38.14
C ARG A 19 13.19 8.54 36.92
N GLN A 20 13.47 9.72 36.36
CA GLN A 20 12.78 10.23 35.18
C GLN A 20 13.14 9.41 33.93
N PHE A 21 14.41 9.02 33.81
CA PHE A 21 14.87 8.14 32.74
C PHE A 21 14.12 6.80 32.76
N VAL A 22 14.07 6.13 33.92
CA VAL A 22 13.33 4.86 34.08
C VAL A 22 11.84 5.04 33.75
N LEU A 23 11.22 6.14 34.19
CA LEU A 23 9.81 6.43 33.91
C LEU A 23 9.53 6.54 32.40
N VAL A 24 10.41 7.21 31.64
CA VAL A 24 10.26 7.32 30.17
C VAL A 24 10.28 5.93 29.51
N PHE A 25 11.20 5.04 29.93
CA PHE A 25 11.24 3.67 29.40
C PHE A 25 10.02 2.85 29.77
N VAL A 26 9.55 2.95 31.01
CA VAL A 26 8.33 2.25 31.45
C VAL A 26 7.12 2.72 30.64
N THR A 27 6.95 4.02 30.47
CA THR A 27 5.87 4.58 29.63
C THR A 27 5.97 4.08 28.18
N PHE A 28 7.18 4.05 27.60
CA PHE A 28 7.39 3.51 26.26
C PHE A 28 6.93 2.05 26.13
N PHE A 29 7.33 1.18 27.07
CA PHE A 29 6.93 -0.24 27.04
C PHE A 29 5.44 -0.43 27.29
N ILE A 30 4.81 0.41 28.12
CA ILE A 30 3.36 0.40 28.31
C ILE A 30 2.65 0.78 27.00
N CYS A 31 3.05 1.88 26.37
CA CYS A 31 2.47 2.30 25.09
C CYS A 31 2.68 1.24 24.00
N PHE A 32 3.88 0.67 23.90
CA PHE A 32 4.19 -0.41 22.97
C PHE A 32 3.33 -1.66 23.24
N GLY A 33 3.19 -2.05 24.51
CA GLY A 33 2.33 -3.16 24.91
C GLY A 33 0.87 -2.93 24.55
N ILE A 34 0.33 -1.73 24.78
CA ILE A 34 -1.02 -1.36 24.37
C ILE A 34 -1.19 -1.47 22.85
N THR A 35 -0.24 -0.97 22.05
CA THR A 35 -0.32 -1.07 20.58
C THR A 35 -0.30 -2.52 20.10
N LEU A 36 0.49 -3.38 20.74
CA LEU A 36 0.54 -4.81 20.42
C LEU A 36 -0.77 -5.52 20.78
N LEU A 37 -1.33 -5.22 21.95
CA LEU A 37 -2.62 -5.79 22.38
C LEU A 37 -3.76 -5.39 21.43
N ILE A 38 -3.79 -4.13 20.97
CA ILE A 38 -4.76 -3.68 19.97
C ILE A 38 -4.60 -4.45 18.65
N GLY A 39 -3.36 -4.71 18.22
CA GLY A 39 -3.09 -5.50 17.02
C GLY A 39 -3.52 -6.96 17.12
N VAL A 40 -3.33 -7.59 18.29
CA VAL A 40 -3.69 -9.00 18.53
C VAL A 40 -5.19 -9.19 18.74
N ALA A 41 -5.84 -8.27 19.46
CA ALA A 41 -7.28 -8.31 19.73
C ALA A 41 -8.12 -7.71 18.59
N GLY A 42 -7.49 -7.15 17.56
CA GLY A 42 -8.15 -6.52 16.42
C GLY A 42 -8.89 -7.54 15.53
N PRO A 43 -9.82 -7.06 14.69
CA PRO A 43 -10.49 -7.88 13.69
C PRO A 43 -9.48 -8.37 12.63
N GLN A 44 -9.86 -9.42 11.91
CA GLN A 44 -9.05 -9.93 10.80
C GLN A 44 -8.88 -8.87 9.72
N ASN A 45 -7.68 -8.77 9.13
CA ASN A 45 -7.36 -7.78 8.12
C ASN A 45 -8.07 -8.03 6.78
N ILE A 46 -8.19 -9.29 6.36
CA ILE A 46 -8.75 -9.69 5.07
C ILE A 46 -9.99 -10.54 5.30
N GLU A 47 -11.08 -10.17 4.64
CA GLU A 47 -12.28 -10.98 4.51
C GLU A 47 -12.22 -11.77 3.19
N THR A 48 -12.63 -13.03 3.21
CA THR A 48 -12.62 -13.90 2.04
C THR A 48 -13.99 -14.52 1.82
N VAL A 49 -14.60 -14.22 0.67
CA VAL A 49 -15.86 -14.81 0.23
C VAL A 49 -15.59 -15.77 -0.92
N SER A 50 -15.93 -17.04 -0.73
CA SER A 50 -15.83 -18.07 -1.77
C SER A 50 -17.14 -18.21 -2.54
N LYS A 51 -17.08 -18.18 -3.88
CA LYS A 51 -18.20 -18.49 -4.77
C LYS A 51 -17.80 -19.67 -5.66
N ASN A 52 -18.59 -20.75 -5.60
CA ASN A 52 -18.32 -21.94 -6.40
C ASN A 52 -18.78 -21.73 -7.84
N GLY A 53 -17.87 -21.93 -8.80
CA GLY A 53 -18.13 -21.80 -10.24
C GLY A 53 -19.11 -22.85 -10.79
N SER A 54 -19.27 -23.99 -10.09
CA SER A 54 -20.10 -25.12 -10.54
C SER A 54 -21.57 -25.05 -10.12
N SER A 55 -21.93 -24.22 -9.12
CA SER A 55 -23.28 -24.12 -8.55
C SER A 55 -24.05 -22.85 -8.96
N PHE A 56 -23.64 -22.16 -10.02
CA PHE A 56 -24.35 -21.00 -10.53
C PHE A 56 -25.74 -21.41 -11.07
N GLY A 57 -26.81 -21.03 -10.37
CA GLY A 57 -28.16 -20.99 -10.93
C GLY A 57 -28.21 -20.10 -12.18
N PRO A 58 -29.38 -19.96 -12.82
CA PRO A 58 -29.76 -20.29 -14.22
C PRO A 58 -28.72 -20.20 -15.37
N HIS A 59 -27.47 -19.79 -15.14
CA HIS A 59 -26.38 -19.66 -16.11
C HIS A 59 -25.23 -20.61 -15.76
N LYS A 60 -25.49 -21.91 -15.72
CA LYS A 60 -24.43 -22.92 -15.61
C LYS A 60 -23.55 -22.84 -16.85
N PRO A 61 -22.21 -22.76 -16.73
CA PRO A 61 -21.34 -22.79 -17.90
C PRO A 61 -21.49 -24.12 -18.63
N LYS A 62 -21.50 -24.08 -19.97
CA LYS A 62 -21.59 -25.30 -20.82
C LYS A 62 -20.37 -26.19 -20.65
N ASP A 63 -19.21 -25.58 -20.37
CA ASP A 63 -17.95 -26.26 -20.10
C ASP A 63 -17.18 -25.51 -18.99
N LEU A 64 -16.69 -26.25 -18.00
CA LEU A 64 -15.85 -25.72 -16.92
C LEU A 64 -14.48 -25.28 -17.44
N LYS A 65 -14.02 -25.82 -18.58
CA LYS A 65 -12.71 -25.49 -19.18
C LYS A 65 -12.69 -24.14 -19.89
N THR A 66 -13.82 -23.68 -20.43
CA THR A 66 -13.89 -22.47 -21.29
C THR A 66 -14.70 -21.32 -20.65
N GLY A 67 -15.68 -21.63 -19.80
CA GLY A 67 -16.62 -20.63 -19.28
C GLY A 67 -17.80 -20.40 -20.25
N PRO A 68 -18.48 -19.24 -20.20
CA PRO A 68 -18.20 -18.03 -19.43
C PRO A 68 -18.61 -18.13 -17.96
N PHE A 69 -17.81 -17.56 -17.06
CA PHE A 69 -18.15 -17.39 -15.65
C PHE A 69 -18.57 -15.94 -15.40
N ILE A 70 -19.79 -15.73 -14.90
CA ILE A 70 -20.32 -14.40 -14.58
C ILE A 70 -20.46 -14.32 -13.05
N LEU A 71 -19.58 -13.57 -12.42
CA LEU A 71 -19.54 -13.39 -10.97
C LEU A 71 -20.08 -12.02 -10.60
N LYS A 72 -20.87 -11.96 -9.53
CA LYS A 72 -21.29 -10.70 -8.88
C LYS A 72 -20.62 -10.62 -7.52
N SER A 73 -19.99 -9.49 -7.19
CA SER A 73 -19.45 -9.24 -5.86
C SER A 73 -20.58 -9.06 -4.83
N ASP A 74 -20.25 -9.25 -3.56
CA ASP A 74 -21.11 -8.83 -2.47
C ASP A 74 -21.12 -7.29 -2.38
N PRO A 75 -22.05 -6.67 -1.61
CA PRO A 75 -22.09 -5.22 -1.48
C PRO A 75 -20.79 -4.71 -0.85
N LEU A 76 -20.03 -3.96 -1.63
CA LEU A 76 -18.79 -3.32 -1.21
C LEU A 76 -19.03 -1.86 -0.86
N THR A 77 -18.13 -1.35 -0.05
CA THR A 77 -18.05 0.06 0.35
C THR A 77 -16.58 0.49 0.27
N THR A 78 -16.33 1.80 0.31
CA THR A 78 -14.97 2.35 0.33
C THR A 78 -14.10 1.82 1.48
N TYR A 79 -14.71 1.37 2.58
CA TYR A 79 -14.00 0.77 3.72
C TYR A 79 -13.36 -0.59 3.41
N HIS A 80 -13.74 -1.24 2.31
CA HIS A 80 -13.12 -2.49 1.89
C HIS A 80 -11.77 -2.28 1.19
N GLN A 81 -11.40 -1.01 0.93
CA GLN A 81 -10.16 -0.50 0.31
C GLN A 81 -9.86 -1.08 -1.07
N GLN A 82 -9.59 -2.38 -1.15
CA GLN A 82 -9.12 -3.12 -2.31
C GLN A 82 -9.93 -4.40 -2.54
N LEU A 83 -9.95 -4.88 -3.78
CA LEU A 83 -10.58 -6.15 -4.14
C LEU A 83 -9.62 -7.03 -4.96
N TRP A 84 -9.41 -8.26 -4.52
CA TRP A 84 -8.74 -9.30 -5.29
C TRP A 84 -9.73 -10.39 -5.68
N LEU A 85 -9.64 -10.83 -6.93
CA LEU A 85 -10.31 -12.03 -7.41
C LEU A 85 -9.28 -13.11 -7.71
N ILE A 86 -9.40 -14.23 -7.01
CA ILE A 86 -8.50 -15.37 -7.14
C ILE A 86 -9.32 -16.59 -7.55
N ALA A 87 -8.87 -17.34 -8.56
CA ALA A 87 -9.43 -18.62 -8.93
C ALA A 87 -8.54 -19.76 -8.43
N ARG A 88 -9.17 -20.77 -7.83
CA ARG A 88 -8.52 -22.04 -7.49
C ARG A 88 -9.20 -23.16 -8.25
N ILE A 89 -8.43 -23.82 -9.11
CA ILE A 89 -8.89 -24.92 -9.94
C ILE A 89 -8.49 -26.24 -9.29
N THR A 90 -9.45 -27.17 -9.21
CA THR A 90 -9.23 -28.51 -8.68
C THR A 90 -9.38 -29.52 -9.81
N THR A 91 -8.39 -30.38 -10.00
CA THR A 91 -8.37 -31.41 -11.05
C THR A 91 -8.71 -32.77 -10.45
N ASP A 92 -9.24 -33.68 -11.27
CA ASP A 92 -9.59 -35.04 -10.83
C ASP A 92 -8.42 -36.04 -10.95
N SER A 93 -7.17 -35.56 -10.84
CA SER A 93 -6.01 -36.40 -11.11
C SER A 93 -5.79 -37.43 -10.01
N GLU A 94 -5.99 -38.72 -10.33
CA GLU A 94 -5.60 -39.87 -9.51
C GLU A 94 -4.07 -40.08 -9.49
N THR A 95 -3.34 -39.52 -10.48
CA THR A 95 -1.88 -39.62 -10.57
C THR A 95 -1.21 -38.30 -10.14
N HIS A 96 -0.16 -38.38 -9.31
CA HIS A 96 0.62 -37.24 -8.81
C HIS A 96 1.48 -36.55 -9.90
N SER A 97 1.07 -36.54 -11.17
CA SER A 97 1.83 -35.86 -12.23
C SER A 97 1.66 -34.34 -12.10
N LYS A 98 2.77 -33.63 -11.86
CA LYS A 98 2.82 -32.17 -11.98
C LYS A 98 2.71 -31.79 -13.46
N PHE A 99 1.85 -30.84 -13.79
CA PHE A 99 1.78 -30.30 -15.15
C PHE A 99 1.79 -28.77 -15.14
N GLU A 100 2.34 -28.20 -16.21
CA GLU A 100 2.37 -26.77 -16.45
C GLU A 100 1.82 -26.49 -17.84
N GLU A 101 0.76 -25.69 -17.94
CA GLU A 101 0.10 -25.40 -19.21
C GLU A 101 -0.18 -23.91 -19.37
N LYS A 102 0.06 -23.39 -20.57
CA LYS A 102 -0.19 -21.99 -20.90
C LYS A 102 -1.60 -21.83 -21.41
N PHE A 103 -2.32 -20.86 -20.88
CA PHE A 103 -3.69 -20.55 -21.27
C PHE A 103 -3.91 -19.04 -21.24
N THR A 104 -4.93 -18.57 -21.94
CA THR A 104 -5.27 -17.15 -21.98
C THR A 104 -6.55 -16.93 -21.19
N VAL A 105 -6.49 -16.01 -20.24
CA VAL A 105 -7.65 -15.55 -19.47
C VAL A 105 -8.15 -14.25 -20.08
N SER A 106 -9.44 -14.16 -20.35
CA SER A 106 -10.08 -12.86 -20.57
C SER A 106 -10.92 -12.46 -19.37
N VAL A 107 -10.75 -11.22 -18.92
CA VAL A 107 -11.51 -10.64 -17.80
C VAL A 107 -12.17 -9.36 -18.29
N GLN A 108 -13.48 -9.25 -18.03
CA GLN A 108 -14.25 -8.03 -18.26
C GLN A 108 -14.92 -7.63 -16.93
N ILE A 109 -14.71 -6.39 -16.51
CA ILE A 109 -15.25 -5.85 -15.27
C ILE A 109 -16.28 -4.75 -15.55
N ARG A 110 -17.33 -4.69 -14.73
CA ARG A 110 -18.35 -3.64 -14.76
C ARG A 110 -18.78 -3.25 -13.35
N GLY A 111 -18.83 -1.95 -13.07
CA GLY A 111 -19.33 -1.40 -11.80
C GLY A 111 -20.83 -1.09 -11.87
N MET A 112 -21.54 -1.26 -10.76
CA MET A 112 -22.96 -0.94 -10.61
C MET A 112 -23.17 -0.22 -9.27
N LYS A 113 -23.96 0.86 -9.27
CA LYS A 113 -24.39 1.56 -8.05
C LYS A 113 -25.68 0.92 -7.51
N ALA A 114 -26.00 1.16 -6.24
CA ALA A 114 -27.13 0.52 -5.57
C ALA A 114 -28.51 0.91 -6.15
N ASP A 115 -28.64 2.11 -6.71
CA ASP A 115 -29.92 2.67 -7.16
C ASP A 115 -30.21 2.49 -8.66
N ASP A 116 -29.24 1.99 -9.43
CA ASP A 116 -29.40 1.68 -10.86
C ASP A 116 -29.31 0.17 -11.07
N GLU A 117 -30.43 -0.47 -11.43
CA GLU A 117 -30.43 -1.85 -11.97
C GLU A 117 -29.73 -1.92 -13.36
N GLY A 118 -29.39 -0.76 -13.94
CA GLY A 118 -28.66 -0.61 -15.18
C GLY A 118 -27.15 -0.77 -15.02
N VAL A 119 -26.52 -1.36 -16.03
CA VAL A 119 -25.06 -1.34 -16.17
C VAL A 119 -24.64 0.10 -16.51
N ILE A 120 -24.15 0.84 -15.52
CA ILE A 120 -23.57 2.17 -15.75
C ILE A 120 -22.25 1.98 -16.51
N GLN A 121 -22.07 2.67 -17.64
CA GLN A 121 -20.74 2.81 -18.26
C GLN A 121 -19.88 3.60 -17.27
N ALA A 122 -18.89 2.93 -16.68
CA ALA A 122 -18.02 3.57 -15.73
C ALA A 122 -17.14 4.61 -16.43
N ASP A 123 -17.18 5.86 -15.96
CA ASP A 123 -16.24 6.92 -16.38
C ASP A 123 -14.80 6.64 -15.92
N ASN A 124 -14.60 5.66 -15.02
CA ASN A 124 -13.28 5.24 -14.59
C ASN A 124 -12.62 4.36 -15.68
N PRO A 125 -11.45 4.73 -16.23
CA PRO A 125 -10.77 3.96 -17.28
C PRO A 125 -10.50 2.49 -16.91
N GLN A 126 -10.33 2.17 -15.62
CA GLN A 126 -10.19 0.80 -15.10
C GLN A 126 -11.43 -0.08 -15.28
N LEU A 127 -12.63 0.53 -15.25
CA LEU A 127 -13.91 -0.16 -15.36
C LEU A 127 -14.55 0.03 -16.75
N SER A 128 -13.78 0.55 -17.70
CA SER A 128 -14.19 0.62 -19.09
C SER A 128 -14.60 -0.79 -19.58
N PRO A 129 -15.53 -0.91 -20.54
CA PRO A 129 -16.00 -2.22 -21.03
C PRO A 129 -14.93 -3.04 -21.77
N LYS A 130 -13.67 -2.59 -21.75
CA LYS A 130 -12.51 -3.21 -22.37
C LYS A 130 -12.28 -4.60 -21.79
N ILE A 131 -12.00 -5.54 -22.68
CA ILE A 131 -11.68 -6.91 -22.31
C ILE A 131 -10.17 -6.98 -22.12
N HIS A 132 -9.75 -7.44 -20.94
CA HIS A 132 -8.34 -7.60 -20.60
C HIS A 132 -7.95 -9.06 -20.83
N ASN A 133 -7.07 -9.28 -21.82
CA ASN A 133 -6.58 -10.62 -22.17
C ASN A 133 -5.16 -10.78 -21.64
N ARG A 134 -4.92 -11.82 -20.83
CA ARG A 134 -3.61 -12.13 -20.27
C ARG A 134 -3.31 -13.61 -20.40
N THR A 135 -2.12 -13.92 -20.91
CA THR A 135 -1.59 -15.29 -20.92
C THR A 135 -1.04 -15.62 -19.54
N ARG A 136 -1.49 -16.73 -18.98
CA ARG A 136 -1.07 -17.24 -17.67
C ARG A 136 -0.56 -18.68 -17.81
N ILE A 137 0.24 -19.11 -16.85
CA ILE A 137 0.73 -20.48 -16.75
C ILE A 137 0.00 -21.12 -15.59
N LEU A 138 -0.75 -22.19 -15.86
CA LEU A 138 -1.41 -23.00 -14.86
C LEU A 138 -0.44 -24.08 -14.41
N LYS A 139 -0.11 -24.11 -13.13
CA LYS A 139 0.72 -25.15 -12.52
C LYS A 139 -0.16 -25.98 -11.60
N CYS A 140 -0.26 -27.27 -11.87
CA CYS A 140 -1.17 -28.15 -11.15
C CYS A 140 -0.48 -29.44 -10.71
N SER A 141 -0.93 -29.93 -9.55
CA SER A 141 -0.60 -31.27 -9.05
C SER A 141 -1.90 -32.04 -8.76
N LYS A 142 -2.43 -31.91 -7.53
CA LYS A 142 -3.79 -32.31 -7.14
C LYS A 142 -4.73 -31.09 -7.01
N GLN A 143 -4.14 -29.99 -6.56
CA GLN A 143 -4.72 -28.65 -6.58
C GLN A 143 -3.78 -27.78 -7.42
N CYS A 144 -4.35 -26.86 -8.19
CA CYS A 144 -3.58 -25.89 -8.95
C CYS A 144 -3.18 -24.69 -8.09
N ASP A 145 -2.08 -24.06 -8.45
CA ASP A 145 -1.65 -22.82 -7.81
C ASP A 145 -2.72 -21.73 -7.96
N ASP A 146 -2.83 -20.87 -6.94
CA ASP A 146 -3.81 -19.79 -6.90
C ASP A 146 -3.57 -18.81 -8.06
N LEU A 147 -4.61 -18.61 -8.87
CA LEU A 147 -4.57 -17.74 -10.04
C LEU A 147 -5.21 -16.40 -9.70
N ILE A 148 -4.39 -15.34 -9.62
CA ILE A 148 -4.90 -13.97 -9.46
C ILE A 148 -5.43 -13.50 -10.81
N LEU A 149 -6.74 -13.30 -10.88
CA LEU A 149 -7.45 -12.88 -12.10
C LEU A 149 -7.54 -11.37 -12.22
N LEU A 150 -7.76 -10.69 -11.09
CA LEU A 150 -8.04 -9.27 -11.03
C LEU A 150 -7.59 -8.71 -9.67
N HIS A 151 -7.03 -7.50 -9.69
CA HIS A 151 -6.80 -6.66 -8.52
C HIS A 151 -7.37 -5.26 -8.80
N LEU A 152 -8.19 -4.75 -7.89
CA LEU A 152 -8.63 -3.36 -7.88
C LEU A 152 -8.05 -2.67 -6.64
N GLY A 153 -7.24 -1.64 -6.86
CA GLY A 153 -6.65 -0.82 -5.79
C GLY A 153 -7.65 0.14 -5.13
N TYR A 154 -8.76 0.46 -5.80
CA TYR A 154 -9.79 1.38 -5.31
C TYR A 154 -11.20 0.89 -5.67
N LEU A 155 -12.16 1.18 -4.81
CA LEU A 155 -13.55 0.71 -4.94
C LEU A 155 -14.53 1.90 -5.04
N ASP A 156 -14.97 2.20 -6.26
CA ASP A 156 -15.89 3.31 -6.57
C ASP A 156 -17.38 2.89 -6.61
N TYR A 157 -17.65 1.58 -6.68
CA TYR A 157 -18.99 1.04 -6.87
C TYR A 157 -19.38 0.07 -5.76
N ASN A 158 -20.68 -0.02 -5.48
CA ASN A 158 -21.20 -0.96 -4.49
C ASN A 158 -21.18 -2.40 -4.97
N TYR A 159 -21.34 -2.62 -6.28
CA TYR A 159 -21.35 -3.95 -6.86
C TYR A 159 -20.46 -4.03 -8.10
N TYR A 160 -19.76 -5.14 -8.24
CA TYR A 160 -18.93 -5.45 -9.40
C TYR A 160 -19.44 -6.72 -10.07
N ARG A 161 -19.66 -6.65 -11.39
CA ARG A 161 -19.94 -7.81 -12.23
C ARG A 161 -18.71 -8.13 -13.07
N ILE A 162 -18.16 -9.32 -12.88
CA ILE A 162 -16.93 -9.76 -13.51
C ILE A 162 -17.26 -10.96 -14.40
N LYS A 163 -16.95 -10.85 -15.70
CA LYS A 163 -17.09 -11.93 -16.68
C LYS A 163 -15.71 -12.47 -17.03
N ILE A 164 -15.53 -13.79 -16.90
CA ILE A 164 -14.26 -14.46 -17.11
C ILE A 164 -14.45 -15.56 -18.14
N ASN A 165 -13.57 -15.60 -19.14
CA ASN A 165 -13.45 -16.74 -20.04
C ASN A 165 -12.02 -17.28 -20.03
N PHE A 166 -11.93 -18.59 -20.20
CA PHE A 166 -10.67 -19.30 -20.31
C PHE A 166 -10.50 -19.80 -21.74
N TYR A 167 -9.33 -19.59 -22.34
CA TYR A 167 -9.02 -20.02 -23.70
C TYR A 167 -7.75 -20.87 -23.70
N GLY A 168 -7.75 -21.91 -24.54
CA GLY A 168 -6.62 -22.85 -24.65
C GLY A 168 -6.62 -23.99 -23.64
N LEU A 169 -7.67 -24.12 -22.81
CA LEU A 169 -7.83 -25.21 -21.83
C LEU A 169 -8.70 -26.38 -22.34
N GLU A 170 -9.22 -26.30 -23.56
CA GLU A 170 -10.17 -27.27 -24.15
C GLU A 170 -9.53 -28.63 -24.45
N ASN A 171 -8.29 -28.64 -24.97
CA ASN A 171 -7.58 -29.85 -25.39
C ASN A 171 -6.74 -30.49 -24.27
N THR A 172 -6.97 -30.09 -23.02
CA THR A 172 -6.19 -30.58 -21.88
C THR A 172 -6.59 -31.99 -21.50
N LYS A 173 -5.59 -32.82 -21.20
CA LYS A 173 -5.76 -34.25 -20.88
C LYS A 173 -6.54 -34.52 -19.58
N PHE A 174 -6.79 -33.49 -18.76
CA PHE A 174 -7.40 -33.62 -17.45
C PHE A 174 -8.74 -32.90 -17.40
N ASP A 175 -9.71 -33.48 -16.69
CA ASP A 175 -10.98 -32.85 -16.42
C ASP A 175 -10.94 -32.04 -15.13
N PHE A 176 -11.53 -30.83 -15.19
CA PHE A 176 -11.66 -29.94 -14.05
C PHE A 176 -12.88 -30.36 -13.23
N LYS A 177 -12.66 -30.69 -11.96
CA LYS A 177 -13.71 -31.10 -11.05
C LYS A 177 -14.53 -29.91 -10.59
N ASP A 178 -13.84 -28.89 -10.08
CA ASP A 178 -14.45 -27.66 -9.56
C ASP A 178 -13.49 -26.47 -9.70
N ILE A 179 -14.09 -25.29 -9.85
CA ILE A 179 -13.40 -24.00 -9.87
C ILE A 179 -14.03 -23.13 -8.79
N ILE A 180 -13.24 -22.75 -7.79
CA ILE A 180 -13.70 -21.88 -6.70
C ILE A 180 -13.09 -20.50 -6.91
N PHE A 181 -13.95 -19.48 -6.91
CA PHE A 181 -13.54 -18.08 -6.97
C PHE A 181 -13.56 -17.48 -5.57
N TYR A 182 -12.45 -16.89 -5.15
CA TYR A 182 -12.31 -16.19 -3.88
C TYR A 182 -12.26 -14.69 -4.15
N PHE A 183 -13.25 -13.98 -3.62
CA PHE A 183 -13.22 -12.53 -3.47
C PHE A 183 -12.53 -12.24 -2.14
N LYS A 184 -11.38 -11.59 -2.19
CA LYS A 184 -10.68 -11.09 -1.00
C LYS A 184 -10.80 -9.57 -0.96
N THR A 185 -11.11 -9.03 0.20
CA THR A 185 -11.22 -7.59 0.46
C THR A 185 -10.68 -7.28 1.85
N TYR A 186 -10.35 -6.02 2.14
CA TYR A 186 -10.09 -5.65 3.53
C TYR A 186 -11.39 -5.66 4.33
N ASN A 187 -11.29 -6.11 5.58
CA ASN A 187 -12.43 -6.07 6.48
C ASN A 187 -12.77 -4.62 6.84
N SER A 188 -14.03 -4.23 6.67
CA SER A 188 -14.50 -2.87 6.99
C SER A 188 -14.26 -2.47 8.45
N SER A 189 -14.39 -3.42 9.40
CA SER A 189 -14.14 -3.18 10.82
C SER A 189 -12.66 -2.94 11.11
N PHE A 190 -11.78 -3.65 10.39
CA PHE A 190 -10.33 -3.43 10.48
C PHE A 190 -9.95 -2.05 9.97
N THR A 191 -10.42 -1.68 8.77
CA THR A 191 -10.18 -0.36 8.18
C THR A 191 -10.66 0.77 9.10
N GLN A 192 -11.82 0.61 9.75
CA GLN A 192 -12.33 1.62 10.67
C GLN A 192 -11.39 1.83 11.88
N ILE A 193 -10.89 0.75 12.48
CA ILE A 193 -9.95 0.82 13.61
C ILE A 193 -8.60 1.41 13.15
N GLU A 194 -8.12 0.99 11.99
CA GLU A 194 -6.89 1.49 11.37
C GLU A 194 -6.93 3.02 11.19
N ILE A 195 -8.02 3.55 10.62
CA ILE A 195 -8.19 4.99 10.42
C ILE A 195 -8.12 5.75 11.75
N TRP A 196 -8.79 5.25 12.79
CA TRP A 196 -8.77 5.87 14.13
C TRP A 196 -7.37 5.86 14.76
N ILE A 197 -6.66 4.75 14.67
CA ILE A 197 -5.30 4.63 15.23
C ILE A 197 -4.35 5.57 14.50
N ARG A 198 -4.38 5.58 13.16
CA ARG A 198 -3.55 6.50 12.35
C ARG A 198 -3.86 7.96 12.68
N PHE A 199 -5.14 8.32 12.83
CA PHE A 199 -5.54 9.68 13.20
C PHE A 199 -5.02 10.11 14.57
N VAL A 200 -5.17 9.26 15.60
CA VAL A 200 -4.64 9.54 16.95
C VAL A 200 -3.12 9.68 16.91
N PHE A 201 -2.42 8.80 16.18
CA PHE A 201 -0.98 8.85 16.04
C PHE A 201 -0.51 10.12 15.32
N LEU A 202 -1.21 10.53 14.26
CA LEU A 202 -0.95 11.76 13.52
C LEU A 202 -1.11 12.98 14.43
N PHE A 203 -2.20 13.05 15.20
CA PHE A 203 -2.46 14.14 16.13
C PHE A 203 -1.37 14.23 17.21
N MET A 204 -0.99 13.10 17.82
CA MET A 204 0.08 13.05 18.82
C MET A 204 1.44 13.45 18.23
N THR A 205 1.75 13.01 17.01
CA THR A 205 2.99 13.36 16.29
C THR A 205 3.03 14.84 15.94
N PHE A 206 1.90 15.42 15.54
CA PHE A 206 1.77 16.85 15.29
C PHE A 206 2.05 17.66 16.56
N ILE A 207 1.43 17.30 17.70
CA ILE A 207 1.71 17.95 18.99
C ILE A 207 3.20 17.82 19.33
N ALA A 208 3.78 16.63 19.21
CA ALA A 208 5.20 16.42 19.50
C ALA A 208 6.10 17.30 18.60
N THR A 209 5.76 17.44 17.33
CA THR A 209 6.47 18.31 16.37
C THR A 209 6.37 19.78 16.77
N CYS A 210 5.17 20.26 17.13
CA CYS A 210 4.96 21.63 17.61
C CYS A 210 5.71 21.90 18.92
N VAL A 211 5.66 20.98 19.88
CA VAL A 211 6.37 21.09 21.17
C VAL A 211 7.88 21.10 20.93
N PHE A 212 8.39 20.24 20.05
CA PHE A 212 9.81 20.19 19.69
C PHE A 212 10.27 21.50 19.03
N GLY A 213 9.51 21.99 18.03
CA GLY A 213 9.79 23.26 17.36
C GLY A 213 9.72 24.45 18.31
N HIS A 214 8.71 24.51 19.17
CA HIS A 214 8.57 25.56 20.18
C HIS A 214 9.72 25.54 21.19
N SER A 215 10.14 24.35 21.64
CA SER A 215 11.26 24.19 22.59
C SER A 215 12.59 24.66 22.01
N LEU A 216 12.80 24.53 20.70
CA LEU A 216 14.05 24.91 20.03
C LEU A 216 14.01 26.29 19.38
N ARG A 217 12.86 26.98 19.35
CA ARG A 217 12.69 28.31 18.76
C ARG A 217 13.68 29.36 19.28
N LYS A 218 14.11 29.22 20.54
CA LYS A 218 15.06 30.15 21.19
C LYS A 218 16.50 30.00 20.70
N PHE A 219 16.85 28.91 20.01
CA PHE A 219 18.22 28.59 19.61
C PHE A 219 18.37 28.65 18.10
N THR A 220 19.47 29.23 17.61
CA THR A 220 19.79 29.24 16.18
C THR A 220 20.15 27.83 15.70
N ILE A 221 19.75 27.47 14.48
CA ILE A 221 19.95 26.12 13.91
C ILE A 221 21.43 25.68 13.84
N ARG A 222 22.36 26.65 13.85
CA ARG A 222 23.81 26.44 13.88
C ARG A 222 24.29 25.79 15.19
N ASP A 223 23.59 26.05 16.29
CA ASP A 223 23.94 25.56 17.63
C ASP A 223 23.22 24.25 17.96
N TRP A 224 22.40 23.74 17.02
CA TRP A 224 21.70 22.48 17.21
C TRP A 224 22.65 21.30 17.04
N SER A 225 22.50 20.31 17.93
CA SER A 225 23.13 19.01 17.77
C SER A 225 22.66 18.32 16.48
N ILE A 226 23.48 17.40 15.97
CA ILE A 226 23.13 16.60 14.79
C ILE A 226 21.82 15.83 14.99
N GLU A 227 21.60 15.30 16.19
CA GLU A 227 20.38 14.60 16.59
C GLU A 227 19.16 15.51 16.49
N GLN A 228 19.21 16.73 17.04
CA GLN A 228 18.11 17.68 16.99
C GLN A 228 17.76 18.11 15.55
N ARG A 229 18.77 18.31 14.69
CA ARG A 229 18.55 18.65 13.29
C ARG A 229 17.82 17.55 12.53
N TRP A 230 18.23 16.29 12.72
CA TRP A 230 17.54 15.15 12.10
C TRP A 230 16.15 14.94 12.70
N MET A 231 15.96 15.09 14.01
CA MET A 231 14.64 15.02 14.63
C MET A 231 13.68 16.10 14.10
N SER A 232 14.19 17.30 13.81
CA SER A 232 13.40 18.37 13.17
C SER A 232 12.95 18.02 11.75
N LEU A 233 13.66 17.14 11.05
CA LEU A 233 13.32 16.68 9.70
C LEU A 233 12.44 15.42 9.75
N LEU A 234 12.78 14.46 10.62
CA LEU A 234 12.10 13.17 10.74
C LEU A 234 10.69 13.30 11.32
N LEU A 235 10.43 14.23 12.24
CA LEU A 235 9.11 14.40 12.86
C LEU A 235 8.03 14.84 11.85
N PRO A 236 8.25 15.90 11.03
CA PRO A 236 7.35 16.21 9.92
C PRO A 236 7.23 15.07 8.91
N LEU A 237 8.32 14.36 8.64
CA LEU A 237 8.32 13.26 7.69
C LEU A 237 7.56 12.02 8.20
N LEU A 238 7.55 11.79 9.52
CA LEU A 238 6.74 10.78 10.20
C LEU A 238 5.24 11.13 10.12
N LEU A 239 4.90 12.42 10.14
CA LEU A 239 3.52 12.85 9.90
C LEU A 239 3.09 12.49 8.47
N LEU A 240 3.95 12.76 7.48
CA LEU A 240 3.69 12.40 6.07
C LEU A 240 3.65 10.87 5.84
N TYR A 241 4.49 10.11 6.55
CA TYR A 241 4.50 8.64 6.52
C TYR A 241 3.15 8.03 6.92
N ASN A 242 2.41 8.67 7.80
CA ASN A 242 1.10 8.19 8.25
C ASN A 242 -0.05 8.56 7.30
N ASP A 243 0.27 8.98 6.08
CA ASP A 243 -0.66 9.30 4.99
C ASP A 243 -1.87 10.16 5.44
N PRO A 244 -1.64 11.46 5.75
CA PRO A 244 -2.72 12.38 6.09
C PRO A 244 -3.81 12.44 5.01
N ILE A 245 -3.46 12.17 3.75
CA ILE A 245 -4.36 12.31 2.61
C ILE A 245 -5.42 11.21 2.68
N PHE A 246 -5.03 9.97 2.95
CA PHE A 246 -5.96 8.86 3.10
C PHE A 246 -6.99 9.13 4.21
N GLN A 247 -6.61 9.62 5.40
CA GLN A 247 -7.64 9.89 6.42
C GLN A 247 -8.56 11.05 6.05
N LEU A 248 -8.02 12.07 5.36
CA LEU A 248 -8.82 13.21 4.90
C LEU A 248 -9.90 12.80 3.89
N THR A 249 -9.62 11.88 2.96
CA THR A 249 -10.63 11.42 1.99
C THR A 249 -11.83 10.74 2.66
N PHE A 250 -11.60 9.92 3.69
CA PHE A 250 -12.70 9.28 4.45
C PHE A 250 -13.46 10.26 5.37
N LEU A 251 -12.77 11.23 5.98
CA LEU A 251 -13.40 12.23 6.85
C LEU A 251 -14.26 13.23 6.07
N VAL A 252 -13.79 13.70 4.90
CA VAL A 252 -14.52 14.62 4.03
C VAL A 252 -15.84 13.99 3.57
N ASN A 253 -15.83 12.70 3.20
CA ASN A 253 -17.03 11.99 2.75
C ASN A 253 -18.05 11.71 3.87
N ARG A 254 -17.66 11.74 5.15
CA ARG A 254 -18.53 11.36 6.29
C ARG A 254 -19.09 12.54 7.09
N TRP A 255 -18.34 13.64 7.23
CA TRP A 255 -18.67 14.68 8.22
C TRP A 255 -19.25 15.97 7.63
N MET A 256 -19.15 16.21 6.32
CA MET A 256 -19.57 17.51 5.76
C MET A 256 -20.54 17.43 4.56
N PRO A 257 -21.83 17.07 4.75
CA PRO A 257 -22.83 17.24 3.70
C PRO A 257 -23.63 18.55 3.80
N GLY A 258 -23.49 19.35 4.87
CA GLY A 258 -24.54 20.34 5.22
C GLY A 258 -24.20 21.83 5.11
N MET A 259 -22.99 22.27 5.46
CA MET A 259 -22.74 23.71 5.70
C MET A 259 -21.49 24.26 4.99
N PHE A 260 -20.61 23.40 4.48
CA PHE A 260 -19.30 23.81 3.97
C PHE A 260 -19.12 23.73 2.45
N ASP A 261 -20.05 23.12 1.71
CA ASP A 261 -20.04 23.11 0.23
C ASP A 261 -20.07 24.52 -0.37
N ALA A 262 -20.62 25.49 0.36
CA ALA A 262 -20.67 26.89 -0.09
C ALA A 262 -19.42 27.73 0.26
N VAL A 263 -18.63 27.35 1.28
CA VAL A 263 -17.54 28.20 1.82
C VAL A 263 -16.14 27.70 1.47
N LEU A 264 -15.96 26.39 1.26
CA LEU A 264 -14.66 25.76 0.96
C LEU A 264 -14.50 25.30 -0.51
N CYS A 265 -15.39 25.70 -1.41
CA CYS A 265 -15.38 25.23 -2.81
C CYS A 265 -14.18 25.72 -3.66
N HIS A 266 -13.24 26.51 -3.10
CA HIS A 266 -12.06 26.99 -3.84
C HIS A 266 -10.81 26.10 -3.75
N PRO A 267 -10.45 25.43 -2.62
CA PRO A 267 -9.24 24.59 -2.58
C PRO A 267 -9.49 23.09 -2.75
N ILE A 268 -10.72 22.59 -2.62
CA ILE A 268 -11.02 21.14 -2.47
C ILE A 268 -11.50 20.48 -3.77
N PHE A 269 -12.05 21.24 -4.72
CA PHE A 269 -12.48 20.74 -6.03
C PHE A 269 -11.39 20.00 -6.85
N PRO A 270 -10.08 20.34 -6.75
CA PRO A 270 -9.02 19.55 -7.38
C PRO A 270 -8.77 18.20 -6.70
N LEU A 271 -9.07 18.06 -5.41
CA LEU A 271 -8.84 16.81 -4.66
C LEU A 271 -9.78 15.70 -5.11
N THR A 272 -11.02 16.02 -5.50
CA THR A 272 -11.95 15.04 -6.11
C THR A 272 -11.45 14.50 -7.45
N PHE A 273 -10.69 15.28 -8.22
CA PHE A 273 -10.01 14.79 -9.43
C PHE A 273 -8.77 13.93 -9.11
N LEU A 274 -8.11 14.17 -7.97
CA LEU A 274 -6.97 13.37 -7.50
C LEU A 274 -7.40 12.02 -6.93
N VAL A 275 -8.56 11.93 -6.27
CA VAL A 275 -9.05 10.69 -5.63
C VAL A 275 -9.19 9.52 -6.63
N ASN A 276 -9.48 9.80 -7.90
CA ASN A 276 -9.63 8.78 -8.95
C ASN A 276 -8.37 8.62 -9.82
N SER A 277 -7.20 9.01 -9.30
CA SER A 277 -5.94 9.02 -10.05
C SER A 277 -4.88 8.13 -9.42
N TRP A 278 -3.78 7.90 -10.14
CA TRP A 278 -2.55 7.24 -9.64
C TRP A 278 -1.77 8.09 -8.64
N VAL A 279 -2.13 9.38 -8.57
CA VAL A 279 -1.38 10.40 -7.84
C VAL A 279 -1.44 10.22 -6.31
N PRO A 280 -2.57 9.91 -5.66
CA PRO A 280 -2.60 9.62 -4.22
C PRO A 280 -1.70 8.44 -3.85
N GLY A 281 -1.79 7.31 -4.57
CA GLY A 281 -0.92 6.15 -4.36
C GLY A 281 0.56 6.48 -4.54
N MET A 282 0.90 7.28 -5.55
CA MET A 282 2.27 7.78 -5.73
C MET A 282 2.75 8.65 -4.56
N PHE A 283 1.90 9.56 -4.05
CA PHE A 283 2.28 10.42 -2.92
C PHE A 283 2.49 9.62 -1.64
N ASP A 284 1.64 8.63 -1.37
CA ASP A 284 1.83 7.72 -0.23
C ASP A 284 3.17 6.98 -0.36
N ALA A 285 3.46 6.37 -1.52
CA ALA A 285 4.73 5.71 -1.78
C ALA A 285 5.93 6.68 -1.64
N LEU A 286 5.80 7.93 -2.09
CA LEU A 286 6.83 8.95 -1.97
C LEU A 286 7.08 9.32 -0.51
N PHE A 287 6.04 9.54 0.29
CA PHE A 287 6.17 9.87 1.70
C PHE A 287 6.77 8.69 2.49
N GLN A 288 6.32 7.47 2.21
CA GLN A 288 6.85 6.26 2.81
C GLN A 288 8.34 6.05 2.50
N ALA A 289 8.71 6.12 1.22
CA ALA A 289 10.10 6.00 0.79
C ALA A 289 10.98 7.11 1.39
N SER A 290 10.48 8.35 1.42
CA SER A 290 11.21 9.49 1.98
C SER A 290 11.48 9.31 3.47
N PHE A 291 10.49 8.86 4.25
CA PHE A 291 10.66 8.61 5.67
C PHE A 291 11.68 7.50 5.95
N LEU A 292 11.55 6.35 5.29
CA LEU A 292 12.47 5.22 5.48
C LEU A 292 13.89 5.57 5.07
N CYS A 293 14.06 6.28 3.95
CA CYS A 293 15.37 6.78 3.50
C CYS A 293 15.94 7.83 4.46
N GLY A 294 15.10 8.75 4.96
CA GLY A 294 15.49 9.72 5.98
C GLY A 294 15.94 9.05 7.28
N LEU A 295 15.24 8.01 7.72
CA LEU A 295 15.59 7.21 8.89
C LEU A 295 16.91 6.46 8.69
N LEU A 296 17.11 5.85 7.53
CA LEU A 296 18.37 5.19 7.17
C LEU A 296 19.53 6.20 7.18
N LEU A 297 19.33 7.38 6.59
CA LEU A 297 20.33 8.44 6.55
C LEU A 297 20.65 8.97 7.96
N PHE A 298 19.64 9.12 8.82
CA PHE A 298 19.81 9.46 10.23
C PHE A 298 20.72 8.46 10.94
N TRP A 299 20.47 7.15 10.80
CA TRP A 299 21.30 6.11 11.41
C TRP A 299 22.73 6.10 10.87
N LEU A 300 22.92 6.27 9.56
CA LEU A 300 24.24 6.39 8.95
C LEU A 300 25.00 7.63 9.44
N CYS A 301 24.33 8.75 9.58
CA CYS A 301 24.89 9.99 10.11
C CYS A 301 25.26 9.86 11.59
N LEU A 302 24.42 9.22 12.40
CA LEU A 302 24.70 8.97 13.81
C LEU A 302 25.90 8.07 14.00
N TYR A 303 25.88 6.88 13.40
CA TYR A 303 26.93 5.88 13.59
C TYR A 303 28.30 6.38 13.12
N HIS A 304 28.35 7.06 11.98
CA HIS A 304 29.59 7.66 11.48
C HIS A 304 29.99 8.90 12.30
N GLY A 305 29.00 9.66 12.79
CA GLY A 305 29.22 10.85 13.62
C GLY A 305 29.81 10.54 15.01
N VAL A 306 29.59 9.33 15.53
CA VAL A 306 30.23 8.81 16.74
C VAL A 306 31.71 8.48 16.49
N ARG A 307 32.06 8.01 15.29
CA ARG A 307 33.41 7.50 14.96
C ARG A 307 34.40 8.59 14.50
N GLN A 308 33.93 9.71 13.95
CA GLN A 308 34.80 10.69 13.29
C GLN A 308 34.67 12.09 13.92
N THR A 309 35.81 12.71 14.22
CA THR A 309 35.91 14.01 14.89
C THR A 309 35.92 15.23 13.96
N ASP A 310 36.30 15.07 12.69
CA ASP A 310 36.31 16.13 11.68
C ASP A 310 35.09 16.08 10.77
N ARG A 311 34.27 17.15 10.78
CA ARG A 311 32.91 17.15 10.22
C ARG A 311 32.72 18.21 9.14
N ARG A 312 33.54 18.18 8.07
CA ARG A 312 33.21 19.01 6.89
C ARG A 312 31.92 18.48 6.26
N PHE A 313 30.88 19.31 6.25
CA PHE A 313 29.51 18.98 5.80
C PHE A 313 29.51 18.25 4.45
N VAL A 314 30.27 18.75 3.48
CA VAL A 314 30.37 18.21 2.12
C VAL A 314 30.92 16.77 2.12
N LYS A 315 32.06 16.52 2.76
CA LYS A 315 32.68 15.19 2.79
C LYS A 315 31.89 14.19 3.64
N PHE A 316 31.17 14.68 4.64
CA PHE A 316 30.40 13.84 5.56
C PHE A 316 29.04 13.43 4.99
N TYR A 317 28.26 14.36 4.43
CA TYR A 317 26.88 14.11 4.03
C TYR A 317 26.73 13.65 2.58
N ILE A 318 27.54 14.15 1.63
CA ILE A 318 27.35 13.86 0.19
C ILE A 318 27.43 12.36 -0.14
N PRO A 319 28.44 11.59 0.32
CA PRO A 319 28.51 10.17 0.00
C PRO A 319 27.30 9.40 0.53
N LYS A 320 26.81 9.77 1.72
CA LYS A 320 25.66 9.14 2.37
C LYS A 320 24.36 9.48 1.63
N LEU A 321 24.19 10.75 1.25
CA LEU A 321 23.06 11.22 0.47
C LEU A 321 23.02 10.59 -0.92
N PHE A 322 24.16 10.35 -1.55
CA PHE A 322 24.23 9.67 -2.84
C PHE A 322 23.73 8.22 -2.73
N ILE A 323 24.26 7.45 -1.78
CA ILE A 323 23.86 6.05 -1.56
C ILE A 323 22.36 5.94 -1.26
N VAL A 324 21.89 6.72 -0.28
CA VAL A 324 20.48 6.68 0.13
C VAL A 324 19.57 7.27 -0.95
N GLY A 325 20.01 8.30 -1.66
CA GLY A 325 19.27 8.93 -2.75
C GLY A 325 19.03 7.98 -3.92
N LEU A 326 20.02 7.15 -4.29
CA LEU A 326 19.84 6.11 -5.30
C LEU A 326 18.76 5.09 -4.90
N ILE A 327 18.79 4.63 -3.64
CA ILE A 327 17.76 3.73 -3.11
C ILE A 327 16.38 4.40 -3.18
N TRP A 328 16.29 5.66 -2.77
CA TRP A 328 15.04 6.43 -2.81
C TRP A 328 14.47 6.57 -4.22
N ILE A 329 15.29 6.98 -5.20
CA ILE A 329 14.87 7.11 -6.61
C ILE A 329 14.37 5.75 -7.12
N SER A 330 15.08 4.67 -6.79
CA SER A 330 14.73 3.32 -7.25
C SER A 330 13.40 2.85 -6.65
N ALA A 331 13.13 3.15 -5.38
CA ALA A 331 11.89 2.78 -4.70
C ALA A 331 10.69 3.57 -5.23
N VAL A 332 10.84 4.88 -5.41
CA VAL A 332 9.77 5.74 -5.94
C VAL A 332 9.45 5.39 -7.39
N THR A 333 10.45 5.22 -8.24
CA THR A 333 10.21 4.87 -9.66
C THR A 333 9.50 3.53 -9.82
N LEU A 334 9.88 2.50 -9.06
CA LEU A 334 9.21 1.21 -9.07
C LEU A 334 7.75 1.30 -8.60
N SER A 335 7.51 2.00 -7.49
CA SER A 335 6.16 2.13 -6.91
C SER A 335 5.24 2.92 -7.84
N SER A 336 5.71 4.04 -8.38
CA SER A 336 4.97 4.83 -9.37
C SER A 336 4.65 4.03 -10.63
N TRP A 337 5.62 3.24 -11.12
CA TRP A 337 5.42 2.38 -12.29
C TRP A 337 4.39 1.29 -12.04
N GLN A 338 4.42 0.67 -10.86
CA GLN A 338 3.44 -0.35 -10.48
C GLN A 338 2.03 0.23 -10.42
N GLU A 339 1.82 1.31 -9.66
CA GLU A 339 0.52 1.97 -9.52
C GLU A 339 -0.05 2.41 -10.87
N TYR A 340 0.79 2.99 -11.73
CA TYR A 340 0.38 3.39 -13.06
C TYR A 340 -0.12 2.21 -13.91
N ASN A 341 0.56 1.07 -13.87
CA ASN A 341 0.16 -0.11 -14.65
C ASN A 341 -1.08 -0.81 -14.07
N GLU A 342 -1.21 -0.90 -12.74
CA GLU A 342 -2.41 -1.45 -12.10
C GLU A 342 -3.66 -0.63 -12.43
N ILE A 343 -3.50 0.69 -12.59
CA ILE A 343 -4.60 1.58 -12.98
C ILE A 343 -4.95 1.47 -14.47
N GLN A 344 -4.00 1.13 -15.34
CA GLN A 344 -4.31 0.93 -16.76
C GLN A 344 -4.87 -0.48 -17.04
N ASP A 345 -4.43 -1.47 -16.27
CA ASP A 345 -4.86 -2.85 -16.41
C ASP A 345 -5.02 -3.51 -15.03
N PRO A 346 -6.25 -3.74 -14.56
CA PRO A 346 -6.50 -4.35 -13.25
C PRO A 346 -6.15 -5.85 -13.23
N THR A 347 -5.81 -6.44 -14.37
CA THR A 347 -5.28 -7.82 -14.45
C THR A 347 -3.75 -7.88 -14.39
N TYR A 348 -3.07 -6.73 -14.36
CA TYR A 348 -1.62 -6.66 -14.23
C TYR A 348 -1.14 -7.23 -12.90
N TYR A 349 -0.05 -8.00 -12.91
CA TYR A 349 0.53 -8.53 -11.68
C TYR A 349 2.06 -8.44 -11.71
N TYR A 350 2.60 -7.61 -10.82
CA TYR A 350 4.02 -7.24 -10.84
C TYR A 350 4.98 -8.44 -10.77
N ARG A 351 4.69 -9.51 -10.02
CA ARG A 351 5.67 -10.62 -9.93
C ARG A 351 5.83 -11.39 -11.25
N LEU A 352 4.80 -11.42 -12.09
CA LEU A 352 4.82 -12.15 -13.36
C LEU A 352 5.25 -11.23 -14.50
N ASP A 353 4.76 -9.99 -14.51
CA ASP A 353 4.93 -9.06 -15.63
C ASP A 353 6.18 -8.17 -15.52
N THR A 354 6.82 -8.07 -14.34
CA THR A 354 7.96 -7.16 -14.06
C THR A 354 9.33 -7.86 -14.20
N THR A 355 9.37 -9.10 -14.71
CA THR A 355 10.63 -9.85 -14.91
C THR A 355 11.66 -9.07 -15.74
N ASN A 356 11.23 -8.28 -16.73
CA ASN A 356 12.14 -7.43 -17.53
C ASN A 356 12.60 -6.15 -16.79
N PHE A 357 11.81 -5.59 -15.89
CA PHE A 357 12.15 -4.34 -15.18
C PHE A 357 13.06 -4.61 -13.96
N MET A 358 12.92 -5.76 -13.30
CA MET A 358 13.84 -6.21 -12.26
C MET A 358 15.29 -6.32 -12.79
N VAL A 359 15.48 -6.75 -14.03
CA VAL A 359 16.79 -6.80 -14.68
C VAL A 359 17.38 -5.39 -14.87
N CYS A 360 16.57 -4.41 -15.28
CA CYS A 360 17.00 -3.00 -15.34
C CYS A 360 17.33 -2.42 -13.96
N TYR A 361 16.54 -2.74 -12.93
CA TYR A 361 16.77 -2.30 -11.56
C TYR A 361 18.11 -2.81 -11.00
N PHE A 362 18.38 -4.11 -11.14
CA PHE A 362 19.65 -4.71 -10.71
C PHE A 362 20.83 -4.17 -11.52
N SER A 363 20.65 -3.95 -12.83
CA SER A 363 21.69 -3.34 -13.69
C SER A 363 22.00 -1.90 -13.27
N PHE A 364 21.00 -1.09 -12.96
CA PHE A 364 21.18 0.31 -12.55
C PHE A 364 21.90 0.43 -11.21
N LEU A 365 21.57 -0.42 -10.23
CA LEU A 365 22.30 -0.48 -8.96
C LEU A 365 23.73 -1.01 -9.17
N TYR A 366 23.91 -2.06 -9.96
CA TYR A 366 25.22 -2.63 -10.23
C TYR A 366 26.17 -1.62 -10.90
N CYS A 367 25.68 -0.85 -11.88
CA CYS A 367 26.44 0.17 -12.61
C CYS A 367 26.71 1.46 -11.79
N CYS A 368 26.03 1.66 -10.66
CA CYS A 368 26.29 2.78 -9.75
C CYS A 368 27.26 2.43 -8.61
N PHE A 369 27.42 1.14 -8.30
CA PHE A 369 28.28 0.65 -7.21
C PHE A 369 29.63 0.08 -7.69
N TYR A 370 29.75 -0.25 -8.97
CA TYR A 370 30.99 -0.61 -9.67
C TYR A 370 31.33 0.45 -10.71
#